data_AF-A0A941DVY6-F1
#
_entry.id   AF-A0A941DVY6-F1
#
_cell.length_a   1.000
_cell.length_b   1.000
_cell.length_c   1.000
_cell.angle_alpha   90.00
_cell.angle_beta   90.00
_cell.angle_gamma   90.00
#
_symmetry.space_group_name_H-M   'P 1'
#
loop_
_entity.id
_entity.type
_entity.pdbx_description
1 polymer ?
#
loop_
_entity_poly.entity_id
_entity_poly.type
_entity_poly.pdbx_seq_one_letter_code
_entity_poly.pdbx_strand_id
1 'polypeptide(L)'
;MKHPYEKFILVELITLACAAVIGLIALIKGYLFLILFCLFLISISLVCDGMMEWNLYKSIQALKQVARAVLIVLFSIYFLFQL
;
A
#
# COMPACT_ATOMS: atom_id res chain seq x y z
N MET A 1 -19.45 21.90 5.04
CA MET A 1 -18.07 21.73 5.57
C MET A 1 -17.48 20.52 4.87
N LYS A 2 -16.57 20.75 3.91
CA LYS A 2 -16.02 19.72 3.00
C LYS A 2 -14.72 19.18 3.58
N HIS A 3 -14.71 17.93 4.05
CA HIS A 3 -13.50 17.28 4.57
C HIS A 3 -12.50 17.08 3.42
N PRO A 4 -11.29 17.68 3.46
CA PRO A 4 -10.29 17.53 2.40
C PRO A 4 -9.75 16.09 2.26
N TYR A 5 -10.08 15.21 3.21
CA TYR A 5 -9.61 13.82 3.29
C TYR A 5 -10.41 12.82 2.44
N GLU A 6 -11.64 13.11 2.06
CA GLU A 6 -12.46 12.18 1.25
C GLU A 6 -11.81 11.86 -0.10
N LYS A 7 -11.12 12.84 -0.70
CA LYS A 7 -10.40 12.65 -1.95
C LYS A 7 -9.19 11.74 -1.79
N PHE A 8 -8.48 11.84 -0.67
CA PHE A 8 -7.33 10.99 -0.39
C PHE A 8 -7.76 9.54 -0.18
N ILE A 9 -8.81 9.32 0.62
CA ILE A 9 -9.40 7.99 0.84
C ILE A 9 -9.89 7.38 -0.47
N LEU A 10 -10.51 8.18 -1.35
CA LEU A 10 -11.00 7.69 -2.64
C LEU A 10 -9.85 7.30 -3.58
N VAL A 11 -8.80 8.13 -3.67
CA VAL A 11 -7.59 7.78 -4.43
C VAL A 11 -6.98 6.50 -3.87
N GLU A 12 -6.83 6.42 -2.54
CA GLU A 12 -6.28 5.25 -1.86
C GLU A 12 -7.06 3.98 -2.21
N LEU A 13 -8.38 4.01 -2.07
CA LEU A 13 -9.28 2.90 -2.40
C LEU A 13 -9.14 2.47 -3.86
N ILE A 14 -9.02 3.41 -4.79
CA ILE A 14 -8.81 3.13 -6.21
C ILE A 14 -7.45 2.47 -6.43
N THR A 15 -6.37 2.97 -5.82
CA THR A 15 -5.04 2.35 -5.92
C THR A 15 -5.05 0.93 -5.38
N LEU A 16 -5.71 0.70 -4.24
CA LEU A 16 -5.79 -0.61 -3.61
C LEU A 16 -6.61 -1.59 -4.45
N ALA A 17 -7.73 -1.14 -5.02
CA ALA A 17 -8.52 -1.91 -5.97
C ALA A 17 -7.73 -2.27 -7.24
N CYS A 18 -7.01 -1.31 -7.82
CA CYS A 18 -6.12 -1.56 -8.96
C CYS A 18 -5.02 -2.56 -8.60
N ALA A 19 -4.36 -2.40 -7.46
CA ALA A 19 -3.33 -3.31 -6.99
C ALA A 19 -3.87 -4.73 -6.78
N ALA A 20 -5.10 -4.88 -6.30
CA ALA A 20 -5.74 -6.19 -6.14
C ALA A 20 -6.00 -6.88 -7.49
N VAL A 21 -6.55 -6.18 -8.48
CA VAL A 21 -6.83 -6.74 -9.81
C VAL A 21 -5.53 -7.08 -10.56
N ILE A 22 -4.57 -6.14 -10.59
CA ILE A 22 -3.29 -6.36 -11.25
C ILE A 22 -2.50 -7.47 -10.54
N GLY A 23 -2.52 -7.49 -9.21
CA GLY A 23 -1.85 -8.50 -8.38
C GLY A 23 -2.38 -9.90 -8.65
N LEU A 24 -3.71 -10.06 -8.75
CA LEU A 24 -4.34 -11.34 -9.11
C LEU A 24 -3.89 -11.84 -10.49
N ILE A 25 -3.89 -10.97 -11.49
CA ILE A 25 -3.44 -11.31 -12.85
C ILE A 25 -1.96 -11.71 -12.84
N ALA A 26 -1.13 -10.96 -12.09
CA ALA A 26 0.29 -11.22 -11.96
C ALA A 26 0.58 -12.57 -11.28
N LEU A 27 -0.20 -12.94 -10.27
CA LEU A 27 -0.10 -14.21 -9.55
C LEU A 27 -0.44 -15.39 -10.46
N ILE A 28 -1.49 -15.28 -11.29
CA ILE A 28 -1.90 -16.33 -12.23
C ILE A 28 -0.87 -16.51 -13.35
N LYS A 29 -0.29 -15.41 -13.84
CA LYS A 29 0.71 -15.43 -14.93
C LYS A 29 2.13 -15.73 -14.46
N GLY A 30 2.41 -15.62 -13.16
CA GLY A 30 3.76 -15.74 -12.60
C GLY A 30 4.68 -14.55 -12.93
N TYR A 31 4.13 -13.38 -13.29
CA TYR A 31 4.94 -12.21 -13.62
C TYR A 31 5.45 -11.53 -12.35
N LEU A 32 6.65 -11.91 -11.91
CA LEU A 32 7.28 -11.43 -10.67
C LEU A 32 7.44 -9.91 -10.61
N PHE A 33 7.79 -9.25 -11.72
CA PHE A 33 7.87 -7.78 -11.78
C PHE A 33 6.53 -7.10 -11.48
N LEU A 34 5.41 -7.66 -11.97
CA LEU A 34 4.08 -7.12 -11.70
C LEU A 34 3.65 -7.37 -10.25
N ILE A 35 4.05 -8.50 -9.67
CA ILE A 35 3.82 -8.80 -8.24
C ILE A 35 4.56 -7.78 -7.37
N LEU A 36 5.84 -7.53 -7.65
CA LEU A 36 6.63 -6.51 -6.95
C LEU A 36 6.00 -5.12 -7.09
N PHE A 37 5.57 -4.76 -8.30
CA PHE A 37 4.89 -3.49 -8.54
C PHE A 37 3.62 -3.34 -7.69
N CYS A 38 2.81 -4.40 -7.55
CA CYS A 38 1.63 -4.39 -6.70
C CYS A 38 1.98 -4.24 -5.21
N LEU A 39 3.03 -4.91 -4.74
CA LEU A 39 3.48 -4.77 -3.35
C LEU A 39 3.93 -3.34 -3.05
N PHE A 40 4.60 -2.68 -3.98
CA PHE A 40 4.95 -1.25 -3.85
C PHE A 40 3.70 -0.35 -3.81
N LEU A 41 2.71 -0.60 -4.66
CA LEU A 41 1.44 0.17 -4.63
C LEU A 41 0.73 0.01 -3.28
N ILE A 42 0.68 -1.20 -2.73
CA ILE A 42 0.09 -1.48 -1.41
C ILE A 42 0.88 -0.76 -0.31
N SER A 43 2.21 -0.77 -0.37
CA SER A 43 3.04 -0.04 0.59
C SER A 43 2.78 1.47 0.55
N ILE A 44 2.63 2.05 -0.65
CA ILE A 44 2.36 3.49 -0.81
C ILE A 44 0.98 3.83 -0.21
N SER A 45 -0.04 3.00 -0.46
CA SER A 45 -1.36 3.13 0.16
C SER A 45 -1.24 3.19 1.69
N LEU A 46 -0.56 2.22 2.30
CA LEU A 46 -0.38 2.17 3.76
C LEU A 46 0.35 3.39 4.34
N VAL A 47 1.28 3.99 3.59
CA VAL A 47 1.94 5.24 3.99
C VAL A 47 0.95 6.40 3.94
N CYS A 48 0.14 6.51 2.90
CA CYS A 48 -0.92 7.51 2.80
C CYS A 48 -1.93 7.40 3.95
N ASP A 49 -2.37 6.18 4.26
CA ASP A 49 -3.24 5.85 5.38
C ASP A 49 -2.61 6.27 6.72
N GLY A 50 -1.33 5.94 6.92
CA GLY A 50 -0.56 6.33 8.10
C GLY A 50 -0.43 7.85 8.26
N MET A 51 -0.24 8.59 7.16
CA MET A 51 -0.20 10.05 7.15
C MET A 51 -1.57 10.66 7.49
N MET A 52 -2.68 10.05 7.05
CA MET A 52 -4.01 10.49 7.45
C MET A 52 -4.26 10.28 8.95
N GLU A 53 -3.94 9.10 9.47
CA GLU A 53 -4.10 8.77 10.90
C GLU A 53 -3.22 9.65 11.80
N TRP A 54 -2.03 10.05 11.34
CA TRP A 54 -1.17 11.00 12.05
C TRP A 54 -1.85 12.37 12.17
N ASN A 55 -2.47 12.85 11.09
CA ASN A 55 -3.20 14.11 11.09
C ASN A 55 -4.48 14.08 11.94
N LEU A 56 -5.06 12.89 12.17
CA LEU A 56 -6.20 12.70 13.08
C LEU A 56 -5.79 12.53 14.57
N TYR A 57 -4.53 12.81 14.93
CA TYR A 57 -3.97 12.61 16.28
C TYR A 57 -4.01 11.16 16.78
N LYS A 58 -4.18 10.18 15.88
CA LYS A 58 -4.19 8.76 16.23
C LYS A 58 -2.83 8.11 15.96
N SER A 59 -1.81 8.60 16.67
CA SER A 59 -0.40 8.24 16.44
C SER A 59 -0.09 6.74 16.52
N ILE A 60 -0.84 5.98 17.35
CA ILE A 60 -0.68 4.53 17.46
C ILE A 60 -1.14 3.82 16.17
N GLN A 61 -2.21 4.31 15.53
CA GLN A 61 -2.73 3.73 14.29
C GLN A 61 -1.83 4.11 13.11
N ALA A 62 -1.35 5.36 13.08
CA ALA A 62 -0.35 5.81 12.10
C ALA A 62 0.91 4.94 12.14
N LEU A 63 1.46 4.70 13.33
CA LEU A 63 2.66 3.88 13.49
C LEU A 63 2.44 2.43 13.02
N LYS A 64 1.28 1.84 13.30
CA LYS A 64 0.93 0.49 12.82
C LYS A 64 0.89 0.42 11.29
N GLN A 65 0.31 1.43 10.64
CA GLN A 65 0.23 1.45 9.16
C GLN A 65 1.61 1.64 8.53
N VAL A 66 2.45 2.51 9.08
CA VAL A 66 3.84 2.68 8.63
C VAL A 66 4.65 1.39 8.84
N ALA A 67 4.50 0.73 10.00
CA ALA A 67 5.19 -0.54 10.26
C ALA A 67 4.78 -1.63 9.25
N ARG A 68 3.50 -1.70 8.88
CA ARG A 68 3.00 -2.60 7.83
C ARG A 68 3.60 -2.28 6.46
N ALA A 69 3.64 -1.00 6.09
CA ALA A 69 4.26 -0.56 4.84
C ALA A 69 5.74 -1.01 4.77
N VAL A 70 6.50 -0.76 5.85
CA VAL A 70 7.91 -1.17 5.95
C VAL A 70 8.08 -2.68 5.82
N LEU A 71 7.23 -3.48 6.46
CA LEU A 71 7.27 -4.94 6.32
C LEU A 71 7.04 -5.39 4.89
N ILE A 72 6.08 -4.79 4.17
CA ILE A 72 5.80 -5.11 2.77
C ILE A 72 6.99 -4.76 1.89
N VAL A 73 7.63 -3.61 2.11
CA VAL A 73 8.84 -3.20 1.37
C VAL A 73 10.00 -4.17 1.63
N LEU A 74 10.26 -4.51 2.89
CA LEU A 74 11.31 -5.47 3.25
C LEU A 74 11.05 -6.84 2.62
N PHE A 75 9.80 -7.32 2.65
CA PHE A 75 9.41 -8.57 2.03
C PHE A 75 9.60 -8.52 0.50
N SER A 76 9.23 -7.41 -0.13
CA SER A 76 9.41 -7.20 -1.57
C SER A 76 10.89 -7.18 -1.98
N ILE A 77 11.74 -6.51 -1.20
CA ILE A 77 13.19 -6.47 -1.43
C ILE A 77 13.79 -7.87 -1.26
N TYR A 78 13.42 -8.58 -0.19
CA TYR A 78 13.88 -9.96 0.01
C TYR A 78 13.48 -10.86 -1.16
N PHE A 79 12.23 -10.75 -1.63
CA PHE A 79 11.75 -11.51 -2.78
C PHE A 79 12.51 -11.19 -4.07
N LEU A 80 12.93 -9.93 -4.25
CA LEU A 80 13.74 -9.49 -5.39
C LEU A 80 15.15 -10.09 -5.32
N PHE A 81 15.77 -10.16 -4.14
CA PHE A 81 17.12 -10.72 -3.96
C PHE A 81 17.16 -12.26 -3.98
N GLN A 82 16.04 -12.93 -3.74
CA GLN A 82 15.94 -14.39 -3.84
C GLN A 82 15.68 -14.88 -5.29
N LEU A 83 15.33 -13.97 -6.20
CA LEU A 83 15.14 -14.24 -7.62
C LEU A 83 16.47 -14.38 -8.38
#